data_AF-A0A8T4J565-F1
#
_entry.id   AF-A0A8T4J565-F1
#
_cell.length_a   1.000
_cell.length_b   1.000
_cell.length_c   1.000
_cell.angle_alpha   90.00
_cell.angle_beta   90.00
_cell.angle_gamma   90.00
#
_symmetry.space_group_name_H-M   'P 1'
#
loop_
_entity.id
_entity.type
_entity.pdbx_description
1 polymer ?
#
loop_
_entity_poly.entity_id
_entity_poly.type
_entity_poly.pdbx_seq_one_letter_code
_entity_poly.pdbx_strand_id
1 'polypeptide(L)'
;MSDIVWANVLMLSTLSFGVLMPTSFLIIKLFKIFDSKLFAYISKRNNVLSRIVNDQSGKLRRAGMIVSQAQLENSKLLSERKDMINKVDNAISRVNFIDGFFGQFFSSLDFEVIMVLVDKYPETISSKELSNDLDVSTQKAYAVANQLFKQKWLNKSKTKGFPRTCVWSLKQQKFDVLSKVFD
;
A
#
# COMPACT_ATOMS: atom_id res chain seq x y z
N MET A 1 46.58 62.86 -77.45
CA MET A 1 45.39 61.99 -77.25
C MET A 1 45.47 61.15 -75.96
N SER A 2 46.66 60.79 -75.48
CA SER A 2 46.88 60.07 -74.20
C SER A 2 46.38 60.83 -72.96
N ASP A 3 46.70 62.12 -72.82
CA ASP A 3 46.64 62.78 -71.51
C ASP A 3 45.23 63.23 -71.10
N ILE A 4 44.35 63.49 -72.07
CA ILE A 4 42.92 63.82 -71.83
C ILE A 4 42.13 62.59 -71.39
N VAL A 5 42.47 61.42 -71.95
CA VAL A 5 41.88 60.14 -71.55
C VAL A 5 42.28 59.81 -70.12
N TRP A 6 43.56 59.99 -69.77
CA TRP A 6 44.03 59.80 -68.40
C TRP A 6 43.37 60.77 -67.39
N ALA A 7 43.21 62.04 -67.73
CA ALA A 7 42.54 63.02 -66.87
C ALA A 7 41.06 62.68 -66.61
N ASN A 8 40.32 62.25 -67.65
CA ASN A 8 38.92 61.84 -67.50
C ASN A 8 38.76 60.54 -66.69
N VAL A 9 39.69 59.59 -66.83
CA VAL A 9 39.72 58.37 -66.01
C VAL A 9 40.03 58.69 -64.55
N LEU A 10 40.94 59.63 -64.29
CA LEU A 10 41.27 60.12 -62.93
C LEU A 10 40.10 60.88 -62.30
N MET A 11 39.36 61.66 -63.08
CA MET A 11 38.19 62.40 -62.62
C MET A 11 36.99 61.47 -62.36
N LEU A 12 36.74 60.47 -63.22
CA LEU A 12 35.71 59.45 -62.97
C LEU A 12 36.04 58.55 -61.78
N SER A 13 37.30 58.18 -61.60
CA SER A 13 37.74 57.36 -60.46
C SER A 13 37.65 58.10 -59.13
N THR A 14 37.99 59.40 -59.10
CA THR A 14 37.82 60.24 -57.90
C THR A 14 36.35 60.53 -57.58
N LEU A 15 35.50 60.76 -58.59
CA LEU A 15 34.05 60.89 -58.41
C LEU A 15 33.40 59.59 -57.93
N SER A 16 33.79 58.45 -58.50
CA SER A 16 33.27 57.14 -58.07
C SER A 16 33.73 56.80 -56.66
N PHE A 17 34.99 57.05 -56.28
CA PHE A 17 35.45 56.88 -54.90
C PHE A 17 34.75 57.84 -53.93
N GLY A 18 34.56 59.10 -54.33
CA GLY A 18 33.90 60.14 -53.52
C GLY A 18 32.44 59.84 -53.21
N VAL A 19 31.73 59.10 -54.07
CA VAL A 19 30.32 58.74 -53.87
C VAL A 19 30.15 57.33 -53.29
N LEU A 20 30.99 56.36 -53.68
CA LEU A 20 30.89 54.97 -53.22
C LEU A 20 31.38 54.77 -51.78
N MET A 21 32.40 55.53 -51.34
CA MET A 21 32.92 55.37 -49.97
C MET A 21 31.94 55.84 -48.88
N PRO A 22 31.27 57.01 -49.00
CA PRO A 22 30.29 57.44 -48.00
C PRO A 22 29.04 56.56 -47.96
N THR A 23 28.58 56.09 -49.13
CA THR A 23 27.38 55.26 -49.24
C THR A 23 27.60 53.85 -48.69
N SER A 24 28.73 53.22 -49.01
CA SER A 24 29.11 51.93 -48.41
C SER A 24 29.31 52.03 -46.90
N PHE A 25 29.92 53.11 -46.40
CA PHE A 25 30.06 53.35 -44.96
C PHE A 25 28.71 53.53 -44.26
N LEU A 26 27.76 54.25 -44.86
CA LEU A 26 26.40 54.39 -44.35
C LEU A 26 25.66 53.05 -44.31
N ILE A 27 25.76 52.25 -45.37
CA ILE A 27 25.16 50.91 -45.44
C ILE A 27 25.74 50.01 -44.33
N ILE A 28 27.07 50.00 -44.15
CA ILE A 28 27.73 49.21 -43.09
C ILE A 28 27.29 49.66 -41.70
N LYS A 29 27.16 50.98 -41.46
CA LYS A 29 26.64 51.49 -40.19
C LYS A 29 25.18 51.11 -39.96
N LEU A 30 24.34 51.18 -40.98
CA LEU A 30 22.92 50.80 -40.90
C LEU A 30 22.77 49.30 -40.60
N PHE A 31 23.53 48.43 -41.27
CA PHE A 31 23.55 46.99 -40.99
C PHE A 31 24.00 46.70 -39.55
N LYS A 32 25.10 47.31 -39.08
CA LYS A 32 25.55 47.14 -37.68
C LYS A 32 24.50 47.59 -36.67
N ILE A 33 23.77 48.67 -36.93
CA ILE A 33 22.71 49.15 -36.04
C ILE A 33 21.51 48.19 -36.05
N PHE A 34 21.07 47.74 -37.24
CA PHE A 34 19.98 46.78 -37.36
C PHE A 34 20.32 45.45 -36.66
N ASP A 35 21.51 44.92 -36.89
CA ASP A 35 21.99 43.71 -36.24
C ASP A 35 22.02 43.89 -34.72
N SER A 36 22.59 45.00 -34.21
CA SER A 36 22.66 45.23 -32.76
C SER A 36 21.28 45.29 -32.08
N LYS A 37 20.29 45.93 -32.72
CA LYS A 37 18.91 46.02 -32.20
C LYS A 37 18.20 44.67 -32.28
N LEU A 38 18.41 43.92 -33.36
CA LEU A 38 17.86 42.58 -33.54
C LEU A 38 18.42 41.61 -32.48
N PHE A 39 19.73 41.62 -32.27
CA PHE A 39 20.39 40.82 -31.23
C PHE A 39 19.90 41.21 -29.82
N ALA A 40 19.74 42.50 -29.53
CA ALA A 40 19.20 42.95 -28.24
C ALA A 40 17.75 42.47 -28.03
N TYR A 41 16.91 42.52 -29.07
CA TYR A 41 15.54 42.04 -29.02
C TYR A 41 15.47 40.52 -28.81
N ILE A 42 16.26 39.75 -29.56
CA ILE A 42 16.36 38.29 -29.41
C ILE A 42 16.87 37.92 -28.02
N SER A 43 17.91 38.61 -27.52
CA SER A 43 18.46 38.40 -26.17
C SER A 43 17.41 38.66 -25.09
N LYS A 44 16.66 39.76 -25.19
CA LYS A 44 15.56 40.06 -24.25
C LYS A 44 14.48 38.97 -24.28
N ARG A 45 14.11 38.49 -25.47
CA ARG A 45 13.11 37.43 -25.64
C ARG A 45 13.60 36.09 -25.08
N ASN A 46 14.87 35.73 -25.29
CA ASN A 46 15.48 34.53 -24.72
C ASN A 46 15.53 34.58 -23.19
N ASN A 47 15.82 35.73 -22.60
CA ASN A 47 15.78 35.88 -21.14
C ASN A 47 14.37 35.70 -20.57
N VAL A 48 13.35 36.21 -21.27
CA VAL A 48 11.94 36.01 -20.88
C VAL A 48 11.55 34.53 -21.02
N LEU A 49 11.91 33.88 -22.14
CA LEU A 49 11.66 32.45 -22.34
C LEU A 49 12.36 31.59 -21.28
N SER A 50 13.62 31.90 -20.94
CA SER A 50 14.37 31.21 -19.89
C SER A 50 13.66 31.33 -18.53
N ARG A 51 13.16 32.52 -18.18
CA ARG A 51 12.37 32.72 -16.95
C ARG A 51 11.08 31.91 -16.93
N ILE A 52 10.36 31.84 -18.06
CA ILE A 52 9.13 31.04 -18.18
C ILE A 52 9.43 29.55 -18.04
N VAL A 53 10.46 29.05 -18.72
CA VAL A 53 10.89 27.64 -18.63
C VAL A 53 11.30 27.29 -17.20
N ASN A 54 12.02 28.18 -16.51
CA ASN A 54 12.40 27.97 -15.11
C ASN A 54 11.17 27.94 -14.18
N ASP A 55 10.20 28.84 -14.36
CA ASP A 55 8.96 28.83 -13.58
C ASP A 55 8.12 27.57 -13.84
N GLN A 56 7.97 27.16 -15.10
CA GLN A 56 7.26 25.93 -15.46
C GLN A 56 7.96 24.67 -14.93
N SER A 57 9.28 24.62 -14.99
CA SER A 57 10.08 23.54 -14.38
C SER A 57 9.88 23.47 -12.86
N GLY A 58 9.84 24.62 -12.18
CA GLY A 58 9.55 24.70 -10.75
C GLY A 58 8.12 24.25 -10.40
N LYS A 59 7.13 24.55 -11.23
CA LYS A 59 5.75 24.05 -11.08
C LYS A 59 5.65 22.55 -11.33
N LEU A 60 6.32 22.03 -12.36
CA LEU A 60 6.34 20.61 -12.69
C LEU A 60 6.99 19.78 -11.57
N ARG A 61 8.10 20.25 -10.99
CA ARG A 61 8.72 19.61 -9.82
C ARG A 61 7.77 19.50 -8.63
N ARG A 62 7.03 20.57 -8.33
CA ARG A 62 6.03 20.56 -7.25
C ARG A 62 4.88 19.61 -7.54
N ALA A 63 4.37 19.59 -8.77
CA ALA A 63 3.36 18.63 -9.19
C ALA A 63 3.86 17.18 -9.05
N GLY A 64 5.10 16.90 -9.46
CA GLY A 64 5.74 15.59 -9.30
C GLY A 64 5.86 15.16 -7.84
N MET A 65 6.20 16.08 -6.93
CA MET A 65 6.21 15.79 -5.49
C MET A 65 4.81 15.44 -4.95
N ILE A 66 3.78 16.18 -5.33
CA ILE A 66 2.40 15.92 -4.91
C ILE A 66 1.92 14.55 -5.41
N VAL A 67 2.21 14.21 -6.67
CA VAL A 67 1.87 12.89 -7.23
C VAL A 67 2.60 11.77 -6.48
N SER A 68 3.89 11.95 -6.17
CA SER A 68 4.66 10.96 -5.41
C SER A 68 4.09 10.76 -3.99
N GLN A 69 3.71 11.84 -3.30
CA GLN A 69 3.05 11.76 -2.00
C GLN A 69 1.71 11.02 -2.07
N ALA A 70 0.87 11.35 -3.06
CA ALA A 70 -0.40 10.66 -3.27
C ALA A 70 -0.22 9.17 -3.58
N GLN A 71 0.82 8.79 -4.34
CA GLN A 71 1.15 7.39 -4.60
C GLN A 71 1.58 6.64 -3.33
N LEU A 72 2.34 7.29 -2.45
CA LEU A 72 2.74 6.72 -1.16
C LEU A 72 1.56 6.57 -0.20
N GLU A 73 0.63 7.53 -0.17
CA GLU A 73 -0.59 7.41 0.63
C GLU A 73 -1.49 6.30 0.10
N ASN A 74 -1.64 6.19 -1.22
CA ASN A 74 -2.45 5.15 -1.84
C ASN A 74 -1.87 3.75 -1.59
N SER A 75 -0.55 3.57 -1.63
CA SER A 75 0.07 2.28 -1.29
C SER A 75 -0.12 1.90 0.19
N LYS A 76 -0.07 2.87 1.11
CA LYS A 76 -0.43 2.66 2.52
C LYS A 76 -1.88 2.24 2.68
N LEU A 77 -2.82 2.97 2.06
CA LEU A 77 -4.25 2.65 2.11
C LEU A 77 -4.56 1.27 1.52
N LEU A 78 -3.86 0.85 0.46
CA LEU A 78 -3.98 -0.50 -0.10
C LEU A 78 -3.51 -1.58 0.87
N SER A 79 -2.41 -1.35 1.59
CA SER A 79 -1.94 -2.28 2.62
C SER A 79 -2.93 -2.35 3.80
N GLU A 80 -3.42 -1.22 4.29
CA GLU A 80 -4.42 -1.18 5.36
C GLU A 80 -5.74 -1.84 4.94
N ARG A 81 -6.16 -1.66 3.68
CA ARG A 81 -7.34 -2.34 3.13
C ARG A 81 -7.15 -3.85 3.11
N LYS A 82 -5.97 -4.34 2.72
CA LYS A 82 -5.67 -5.78 2.71
C LYS A 82 -5.70 -6.34 4.13
N ASP A 83 -5.15 -5.62 5.11
CA ASP A 83 -5.21 -6.02 6.51
C ASP A 83 -6.64 -6.03 7.06
N MET A 84 -7.47 -5.05 6.70
CA MET A 84 -8.89 -5.03 7.06
C MET A 84 -9.65 -6.20 6.42
N ILE A 85 -9.42 -6.50 5.14
CA ILE A 85 -10.02 -7.67 4.47
C ILE A 85 -9.62 -8.95 5.20
N ASN A 86 -8.34 -9.13 5.53
CA ASN A 86 -7.88 -10.30 6.28
C ASN A 86 -8.55 -10.42 7.65
N LYS A 87 -8.73 -9.30 8.37
CA LYS A 87 -9.45 -9.27 9.66
C LYS A 87 -10.92 -9.66 9.48
N VAL A 88 -11.58 -9.16 8.45
CA VAL A 88 -12.98 -9.49 8.14
C VAL A 88 -13.12 -10.96 7.74
N ASP A 89 -12.25 -11.48 6.88
CA ASP A 89 -12.25 -12.89 6.47
C ASP A 89 -12.04 -13.82 7.68
N ASN A 90 -11.15 -13.43 8.61
CA ASN A 90 -10.96 -14.17 9.86
C ASN A 90 -12.18 -14.07 10.79
N ALA A 91 -12.86 -12.93 10.86
CA ALA A 91 -14.10 -12.81 11.61
C ALA A 91 -15.23 -13.66 11.00
N ILE A 92 -15.37 -13.65 9.67
CA ILE A 92 -16.35 -14.47 8.94
C ILE A 92 -16.06 -15.97 9.16
N SER A 93 -14.79 -16.39 9.11
CA SER A 93 -14.43 -17.79 9.35
C SER A 93 -14.79 -18.23 10.77
N ARG A 94 -14.58 -17.38 11.78
CA ARG A 94 -15.01 -17.63 13.17
C ARG A 94 -16.52 -17.73 13.29
N VAL A 95 -17.29 -16.83 12.68
CA VAL A 95 -18.76 -16.88 12.70
C VAL A 95 -19.29 -18.13 11.99
N ASN A 96 -18.78 -18.44 10.79
CA ASN A 96 -19.16 -19.66 10.06
C ASN A 96 -18.78 -20.94 10.81
N PHE A 97 -17.66 -20.94 11.54
CA PHE A 97 -17.30 -22.03 12.43
C PHE A 97 -18.33 -22.17 13.55
N ILE A 98 -18.67 -21.07 14.24
CA ILE A 98 -19.65 -21.06 15.32
C ILE A 98 -21.02 -21.57 14.82
N ASP A 99 -21.49 -21.08 13.67
CA ASP A 99 -22.76 -21.51 13.06
C ASP A 99 -22.71 -22.98 12.62
N GLY A 100 -21.61 -23.42 12.01
CA GLY A 100 -21.39 -24.83 11.67
C GLY A 100 -21.27 -25.73 12.90
N PHE A 101 -20.68 -25.22 13.99
CA PHE A 101 -20.52 -25.89 15.27
C PHE A 101 -21.86 -26.03 16.00
N PHE A 102 -22.69 -24.99 16.02
CA PHE A 102 -24.06 -25.05 16.53
C PHE A 102 -24.98 -25.91 15.64
N GLY A 103 -24.78 -25.87 14.31
CA GLY A 103 -25.54 -26.68 13.36
C GLY A 103 -25.20 -28.17 13.41
N GLN A 104 -23.98 -28.54 13.80
CA GLN A 104 -23.51 -29.93 13.93
C GLN A 104 -23.46 -30.42 15.39
N PHE A 105 -24.59 -30.54 16.08
CA PHE A 105 -24.73 -31.49 17.22
C PHE A 105 -24.38 -31.02 18.65
N PHE A 106 -24.59 -29.76 19.02
CA PHE A 106 -24.35 -29.33 20.41
C PHE A 106 -25.60 -28.70 21.05
N SER A 107 -26.14 -29.35 22.08
CA SER A 107 -26.91 -28.62 23.09
C SER A 107 -25.99 -27.60 23.77
N SER A 108 -26.52 -26.53 24.37
CA SER A 108 -25.71 -25.51 25.07
C SER A 108 -24.74 -26.14 26.07
N LEU A 109 -25.18 -27.20 26.75
CA LEU A 109 -24.38 -27.92 27.73
C LEU A 109 -23.24 -28.74 27.10
N ASP A 110 -23.42 -29.27 25.89
CA ASP A 110 -22.34 -29.95 25.18
C ASP A 110 -21.20 -28.97 24.85
N PHE A 111 -21.55 -27.73 24.49
CA PHE A 111 -20.59 -26.66 24.21
C PHE A 111 -19.85 -26.23 25.47
N GLU A 112 -20.58 -26.01 26.57
CA GLU A 112 -19.99 -25.63 27.85
C GLU A 112 -18.99 -26.70 28.36
N VAL A 113 -19.31 -27.99 28.20
CA VAL A 113 -18.37 -29.08 28.53
C VAL A 113 -17.10 -29.02 27.67
N ILE A 114 -17.22 -28.69 26.37
CA ILE A 114 -16.04 -28.53 25.51
C ILE A 114 -15.21 -27.32 25.94
N MET A 115 -15.83 -26.19 26.25
CA MET A 115 -15.11 -24.98 26.70
C MET A 115 -14.30 -25.26 27.96
N VAL A 116 -14.90 -25.90 28.98
CA VAL A 116 -14.18 -26.29 30.20
C VAL A 116 -13.00 -27.22 29.90
N LEU A 117 -13.15 -28.12 28.93
CA LEU A 117 -12.06 -29.04 28.53
C LEU A 117 -10.98 -28.38 27.67
N VAL A 118 -11.30 -27.30 26.94
CA VAL A 118 -10.32 -26.46 26.24
C VAL A 118 -9.50 -25.68 27.26
N ASP A 119 -10.15 -25.07 28.25
CA ASP A 119 -9.49 -24.25 29.27
C ASP A 119 -8.50 -25.04 30.14
N LYS A 120 -8.80 -26.33 30.39
CA LYS A 120 -7.91 -27.20 31.16
C LYS A 120 -7.03 -28.10 30.29
N TYR A 121 -6.98 -27.92 28.97
CA TYR A 121 -6.09 -28.73 28.13
C TYR A 121 -4.62 -28.46 28.49
N PRO A 122 -3.74 -29.48 28.63
CA PRO A 122 -3.91 -30.90 28.29
C PRO A 122 -4.35 -31.82 29.44
N GLU A 123 -4.84 -31.28 30.55
CA GLU A 123 -5.21 -32.03 31.74
C GLU A 123 -6.44 -32.92 31.54
N THR A 124 -6.61 -33.91 32.42
CA THR A 124 -7.80 -34.77 32.47
C THR A 124 -8.75 -34.30 33.56
N ILE A 125 -10.03 -34.15 33.26
CA ILE A 125 -11.06 -33.72 34.20
C ILE A 125 -12.00 -34.87 34.54
N SER A 126 -12.35 -35.04 35.81
CA SER A 126 -13.35 -35.98 36.27
C SER A 126 -14.79 -35.49 36.04
N SER A 127 -15.76 -36.40 36.03
CA SER A 127 -17.18 -36.01 35.88
C SER A 127 -17.67 -35.15 37.06
N LYS A 128 -17.03 -35.25 38.23
CA LYS A 128 -17.35 -34.45 39.42
C LYS A 128 -16.81 -33.03 39.29
N GLU A 129 -15.61 -32.86 38.74
CA GLU A 129 -15.06 -31.53 38.46
C GLU A 129 -15.86 -30.83 37.36
N LEU A 130 -16.21 -31.53 36.27
CA LEU A 130 -17.12 -30.98 35.24
C LEU A 130 -18.47 -30.54 35.85
N SER A 131 -19.01 -31.35 36.76
CA SER A 131 -20.27 -31.06 37.46
C SER A 131 -20.18 -29.78 38.30
N ASN A 132 -19.04 -29.56 38.98
CA ASN A 132 -18.81 -28.36 39.78
C ASN A 132 -18.60 -27.12 38.91
N ASP A 133 -17.83 -27.24 37.82
CA ASP A 133 -17.52 -26.10 36.94
C ASP A 133 -18.76 -25.62 36.16
N LEU A 134 -19.68 -26.54 35.86
CA LEU A 134 -20.87 -26.28 35.04
C LEU A 134 -22.15 -26.08 35.86
N ASP A 135 -22.09 -26.21 37.19
CA ASP A 135 -23.24 -26.19 38.10
C ASP A 135 -24.39 -27.14 37.66
N VAL A 136 -24.03 -28.36 37.27
CA VAL A 136 -24.99 -29.41 36.88
C VAL A 136 -24.79 -30.67 37.71
N SER A 137 -25.81 -31.53 37.76
CA SER A 137 -25.66 -32.82 38.43
C SER A 137 -24.55 -33.69 37.80
N THR A 138 -23.84 -34.44 38.63
CA THR A 138 -22.74 -35.31 38.18
C THR A 138 -23.20 -36.36 37.17
N GLN A 139 -24.45 -36.83 37.27
CA GLN A 139 -25.03 -37.74 36.29
C GLN A 139 -25.19 -37.08 34.92
N LYS A 140 -25.62 -35.81 34.88
CA LYS A 140 -25.79 -35.05 33.65
C LYS A 140 -24.45 -34.73 33.01
N ALA A 141 -23.47 -34.27 33.79
CA ALA A 141 -22.09 -34.06 33.32
C ALA A 141 -21.48 -35.34 32.74
N TYR A 142 -21.66 -36.48 33.43
CA TYR A 142 -21.20 -37.78 32.93
C TYR A 142 -21.90 -38.18 31.61
N ALA A 143 -23.22 -38.00 31.52
CA ALA A 143 -23.99 -38.36 30.33
C ALA A 143 -23.51 -37.57 29.10
N VAL A 144 -23.34 -36.26 29.25
CA VAL A 144 -22.83 -35.37 28.20
C VAL A 144 -21.40 -35.72 27.81
N ALA A 145 -20.47 -35.83 28.77
CA ALA A 145 -19.09 -36.21 28.46
C ALA A 145 -19.00 -37.58 27.77
N ASN A 146 -19.86 -38.53 28.14
CA ASN A 146 -19.95 -39.84 27.50
C ASN A 146 -20.55 -39.77 26.09
N GLN A 147 -21.47 -38.86 25.82
CA GLN A 147 -21.97 -38.56 24.48
C GLN A 147 -20.86 -37.97 23.59
N LEU A 148 -20.13 -36.98 24.08
CA LEU A 148 -18.98 -36.37 23.38
C LEU A 148 -17.86 -37.38 23.12
N PHE A 149 -17.63 -38.31 24.05
CA PHE A 149 -16.75 -39.46 23.83
C PHE A 149 -17.23 -40.35 22.67
N LYS A 150 -18.53 -40.70 22.61
CA LYS A 150 -19.11 -41.49 21.50
C LYS A 150 -18.97 -40.77 20.15
N GLN A 151 -19.10 -39.44 20.15
CA GLN A 151 -18.88 -38.58 19.00
C GLN A 151 -17.37 -38.37 18.68
N LYS A 152 -16.48 -39.07 19.37
CA LYS A 152 -15.02 -39.05 19.17
C LYS A 152 -14.33 -37.71 19.51
N TRP A 153 -14.94 -36.84 20.31
CA TRP A 153 -14.31 -35.58 20.74
C TRP A 153 -13.34 -35.78 21.91
N LEU A 154 -13.70 -36.67 22.84
CA LEU A 154 -12.96 -36.87 24.08
C LEU A 154 -12.25 -38.22 24.12
N ASN A 155 -11.22 -38.32 24.95
CA ASN A 155 -10.66 -39.56 25.45
C ASN A 155 -11.27 -39.87 26.82
N LYS A 156 -11.54 -41.14 27.07
CA LYS A 156 -12.06 -41.63 28.36
C LYS A 156 -11.01 -42.53 28.99
N SER A 157 -10.64 -42.24 30.23
CA SER A 157 -9.80 -43.14 31.03
C SER A 157 -10.34 -43.26 32.45
N LYS A 158 -9.74 -44.15 33.25
CA LYS A 158 -10.10 -44.37 34.65
C LYS A 158 -8.90 -44.09 35.53
N THR A 159 -9.12 -43.45 36.67
CA THR A 159 -8.07 -43.22 37.67
C THR A 159 -7.57 -44.56 38.24
N LYS A 160 -6.29 -44.61 38.60
CA LYS A 160 -5.65 -45.83 39.13
C LYS A 160 -5.97 -46.11 40.61
N GLY A 161 -6.69 -45.23 41.31
CA GLY A 161 -7.06 -45.36 42.73
C GLY A 161 -8.48 -45.91 42.96
N PHE A 162 -8.79 -46.26 44.21
CA PHE A 162 -10.15 -46.62 44.64
C PHE A 162 -10.77 -45.46 45.43
N PRO A 163 -12.00 -45.02 45.12
CA PRO A 163 -12.86 -45.51 44.04
C PRO A 163 -12.34 -45.09 42.66
N ARG A 164 -12.48 -45.99 41.67
CA ARG A 164 -12.10 -45.70 40.28
C ARG A 164 -13.10 -44.71 39.67
N THR A 165 -12.62 -43.52 39.32
CA THR A 165 -13.43 -42.46 38.69
C THR A 165 -13.15 -42.38 37.20
N CYS A 166 -14.18 -42.09 36.40
CA CYS A 166 -14.01 -41.80 34.98
C CYS A 166 -13.51 -40.36 34.81
N VAL A 167 -12.43 -40.21 34.05
CA VAL A 167 -11.85 -38.92 33.67
C VAL A 167 -11.84 -38.79 32.16
N TRP A 168 -11.91 -37.55 31.72
CA TRP A 168 -12.10 -37.15 30.33
C TRP A 168 -10.98 -36.19 29.94
N SER A 169 -10.45 -36.31 28.73
CA SER A 169 -9.58 -35.29 28.15
C SER A 169 -9.96 -35.01 26.71
N LEU A 170 -9.72 -33.79 26.26
CA LEU A 170 -9.94 -33.41 24.88
C LEU A 170 -8.89 -34.08 23.98
N LYS A 171 -9.30 -34.54 22.79
CA LYS A 171 -8.34 -35.03 21.82
C LYS A 171 -7.55 -33.88 21.22
N GLN A 172 -6.23 -34.07 21.08
CA GLN A 172 -5.33 -33.08 20.51
C GLN A 172 -5.80 -32.56 19.14
N GLN A 173 -6.20 -33.45 18.23
CA GLN A 173 -6.74 -33.08 16.92
C GLN A 173 -7.95 -32.12 16.98
N LYS A 174 -8.75 -32.20 18.06
CA LYS A 174 -9.91 -31.32 18.26
C LYS A 174 -9.50 -30.01 18.92
N PHE A 175 -8.56 -30.05 19.87
CA PHE A 175 -7.96 -28.86 20.45
C PHE A 175 -7.24 -28.00 19.40
N ASP A 176 -6.47 -28.60 18.49
CA ASP A 176 -5.74 -27.87 17.44
C ASP A 176 -6.68 -27.13 16.45
N VAL A 177 -7.91 -27.64 16.29
CA VAL A 177 -8.94 -26.99 15.48
C VAL A 177 -9.61 -25.88 16.27
N LEU A 178 -9.91 -26.10 17.56
CA LEU A 178 -10.57 -25.12 18.42
C LEU A 178 -9.66 -23.94 18.76
N SER A 179 -8.39 -24.17 19.10
CA SER A 179 -7.41 -23.13 19.41
C SER A 179 -7.27 -22.10 18.28
N LYS A 180 -7.23 -22.55 17.02
CA LYS A 180 -7.19 -21.66 15.84
C LYS A 180 -8.42 -20.77 15.66
N VAL A 181 -9.53 -21.12 16.28
CA VAL A 181 -10.77 -20.33 16.24
C VAL A 181 -10.81 -19.33 17.38
N PHE A 182 -10.29 -19.70 18.56
CA PHE A 182 -10.34 -18.89 19.77
C PHE A 182 -9.14 -17.94 19.96
N ASP A 183 -8.00 -18.17 19.30
CA ASP A 183 -6.90 -17.21 19.12
C ASP A 183 -7.24 -16.17 18.05
#